data_AF-A0A9E1ITG6-F1
#
_entry.id   AF-A0A9E1ITG6-F1
#
_cell.length_a   1.000
_cell.length_b   1.000
_cell.length_c   1.000
_cell.angle_alpha   90.00
_cell.angle_beta   90.00
_cell.angle_gamma   90.00
#
_symmetry.space_group_name_H-M   'P 1'
#
loop_
_entity.id
_entity.type
_entity.pdbx_description
1 polymer ?
#
loop_
_entity_poly.entity_id
_entity_poly.type
_entity_poly.pdbx_seq_one_letter_code
_entity_poly.pdbx_strand_id
1 'polypeptide(L)'
;MENQNKLKLGRVAVLMGGSASEREVSLNSGQAVLNGLLAGGVNAEAFDPAERSIEELQQYDRAFNVLHGQGGEDGVIQGVLESLKIPYTGSGVLASALTMDKLRSKQL
;
A
#
# COMPACT_ATOMS: atom_id res chain seq x y z
N MET A 1 0.67 -24.72 13.55
CA MET A 1 -0.25 -23.57 13.71
C MET A 1 0.11 -22.40 12.78
N GLU A 2 1.39 -22.16 12.49
CA GLU A 2 1.86 -21.13 11.53
C GLU A 2 1.23 -21.19 10.13
N ASN A 3 1.01 -22.40 9.59
CA ASN A 3 0.54 -22.57 8.21
C ASN A 3 -0.93 -22.17 7.99
N GLN A 4 -1.75 -22.15 9.05
CA GLN A 4 -3.15 -21.74 8.95
C GLN A 4 -3.33 -20.20 8.94
N ASN A 5 -2.40 -19.44 9.53
CA ASN A 5 -2.49 -17.98 9.51
C ASN A 5 -2.07 -17.38 8.17
N LYS A 6 -1.18 -18.04 7.41
CA LYS A 6 -0.76 -17.59 6.07
C LYS A 6 -1.91 -17.64 5.07
N LEU A 7 -2.72 -18.70 5.12
CA LEU A 7 -3.94 -18.84 4.32
C LEU A 7 -5.03 -17.81 4.66
N LYS A 8 -5.03 -17.25 5.88
CA LYS A 8 -6.00 -16.22 6.30
C LYS A 8 -5.74 -14.84 5.71
N LEU A 9 -4.55 -14.59 5.16
CA LEU A 9 -4.24 -13.29 4.57
C LEU A 9 -4.87 -13.12 3.18
N GLY A 10 -5.24 -14.21 2.49
CA GLY A 10 -5.74 -14.13 1.13
C GLY A 10 -4.68 -13.60 0.17
N ARG A 11 -5.12 -12.99 -0.94
CA ARG A 11 -4.27 -12.37 -1.96
C ARG A 11 -3.93 -10.94 -1.54
N VAL A 12 -2.63 -10.62 -1.47
CA VAL A 12 -2.11 -9.35 -0.97
C VAL A 12 -1.51 -8.55 -2.12
N ALA A 13 -1.99 -7.33 -2.34
CA ALA A 13 -1.33 -6.38 -3.23
C ALA A 13 -0.21 -5.67 -2.48
N VAL A 14 1.01 -5.65 -3.02
CA VAL A 14 2.09 -4.79 -2.52
C VAL A 14 2.15 -3.56 -3.40
N LEU A 15 1.62 -2.44 -2.91
CA LEU A 15 1.57 -1.18 -3.64
C LEU A 15 2.97 -0.56 -3.64
N MET A 16 3.55 -0.39 -4.82
CA MET A 16 4.90 0.14 -5.01
C MET A 16 5.02 0.91 -6.33
N GLY A 17 6.04 1.73 -6.48
CA GLY A 17 6.22 2.58 -7.65
C GLY A 17 5.40 3.86 -7.56
N GLY A 18 4.34 3.97 -8.35
CA GLY A 18 3.55 5.19 -8.48
C GLY A 18 4.25 6.28 -9.32
N SER A 19 3.66 7.46 -9.38
CA SER A 19 4.10 8.58 -10.23
C SER A 19 4.85 9.70 -9.49
N ALA A 20 5.13 9.51 -8.20
CA ALA A 20 5.83 10.51 -7.37
C ALA A 20 7.33 10.57 -7.69
N SER A 21 7.99 11.64 -7.23
CA SER A 21 9.44 11.82 -7.40
C SER A 21 10.26 10.70 -6.72
N GLU A 22 9.68 10.08 -5.69
CA GLU A 22 10.26 9.01 -4.88
C GLU A 22 10.01 7.60 -5.47
N ARG A 23 9.53 7.48 -6.72
CA ARG A 23 9.20 6.20 -7.39
C ARG A 23 10.26 5.12 -7.20
N GLU A 24 11.53 5.42 -7.46
CA GLU A 24 12.62 4.45 -7.34
C GLU A 24 12.80 3.94 -5.91
N VAL A 25 12.57 4.80 -4.91
CA VAL A 25 12.60 4.40 -3.49
C VAL A 25 11.43 3.47 -3.19
N SER A 26 10.25 3.74 -3.77
CA SER A 26 9.06 2.92 -3.61
C SER A 26 9.23 1.55 -4.26
N LEU A 27 9.79 1.47 -5.47
CA LEU A 27 10.09 0.20 -6.15
C LEU A 27 11.06 -0.65 -5.33
N ASN A 28 12.16 -0.06 -4.85
CA ASN A 28 13.15 -0.77 -4.06
C ASN A 28 12.58 -1.30 -2.73
N SER A 29 11.85 -0.45 -2.01
CA SER A 29 11.20 -0.81 -0.74
C SER A 29 10.11 -1.86 -0.95
N GLY A 30 9.29 -1.67 -1.99
CA GLY A 30 8.24 -2.60 -2.39
C GLY A 30 8.78 -3.98 -2.74
N GLN A 31 9.89 -4.06 -3.49
CA GLN A 31 10.52 -5.34 -3.81
C GLN A 31 11.02 -6.06 -2.56
N ALA A 32 11.60 -5.34 -1.60
CA ALA A 32 12.03 -5.92 -0.33
C ALA A 32 10.84 -6.48 0.47
N VAL A 33 9.73 -5.73 0.55
CA VAL A 33 8.49 -6.16 1.21
C VAL A 33 7.91 -7.39 0.51
N LEU A 34 7.80 -7.37 -0.82
CA LEU A 34 7.28 -8.50 -1.61
C LEU A 34 8.11 -9.76 -1.36
N ASN A 35 9.43 -9.66 -1.42
CA ASN A 35 10.32 -10.79 -1.15
C ASN A 35 10.11 -11.34 0.27
N GLY A 36 9.97 -10.48 1.27
CA GLY A 36 9.69 -10.87 2.65
C GLY A 36 8.34 -11.59 2.81
N LEU A 37 7.28 -11.07 2.17
CA LEU A 37 5.96 -11.69 2.19
C LEU A 37 5.96 -13.07 1.50
N LEU A 38 6.60 -13.18 0.33
CA LEU A 38 6.73 -14.43 -0.42
C LEU A 38 7.57 -15.47 0.35
N ALA A 39 8.70 -15.07 0.93
CA ALA A 39 9.49 -15.94 1.81
C ALA A 39 8.69 -16.38 3.05
N GLY A 40 7.80 -15.50 3.53
CA GLY A 40 6.81 -15.78 4.54
C GLY A 40 5.68 -16.72 4.08
N GLY A 41 5.59 -17.09 2.81
CA GLY A 41 4.54 -17.95 2.25
C GLY A 41 3.19 -17.24 2.09
N VAL A 42 3.17 -15.91 2.04
CA VAL A 42 1.98 -15.11 1.75
C VAL A 42 1.76 -15.05 0.24
N ASN A 43 0.51 -15.16 -0.21
CA ASN A 43 0.14 -14.94 -1.61
C ASN A 43 0.17 -13.43 -1.91
N ALA A 44 1.33 -12.90 -2.24
CA ALA A 44 1.56 -11.48 -2.49
C ALA A 44 2.02 -11.21 -3.92
N GLU A 45 1.56 -10.09 -4.49
CA GLU A 45 1.96 -9.65 -5.83
C GLU A 45 2.28 -8.16 -5.84
N ALA A 46 3.26 -7.76 -6.67
CA ALA A 46 3.52 -6.35 -6.93
C ALA A 46 2.33 -5.70 -7.64
N PHE A 47 1.99 -4.49 -7.20
CA PHE A 47 0.97 -3.68 -7.83
C PHE A 47 1.48 -2.25 -7.96
N ASP A 48 1.72 -1.81 -9.18
CA ASP A 48 2.11 -0.43 -9.46
C ASP A 48 0.91 0.34 -10.04
N PRO A 49 0.33 1.30 -9.28
CA PRO A 49 -0.83 2.06 -9.73
C PRO A 49 -0.52 3.03 -10.88
N ALA A 50 0.76 3.25 -11.21
CA ALA A 50 1.12 4.02 -12.41
C ALA A 50 1.04 3.17 -13.70
N GLU A 51 1.12 1.84 -13.59
CA GLU A 51 1.21 0.91 -14.71
C GLU A 51 -0.03 0.00 -14.83
N ARG A 52 -0.88 -0.04 -13.80
CA ARG A 52 -2.05 -0.91 -13.69
C ARG A 52 -3.29 -0.12 -13.33
N SER A 53 -4.45 -0.63 -13.75
CA SER A 53 -5.74 -0.01 -13.47
C SER A 53 -6.08 -0.17 -11.98
N ILE A 54 -6.52 0.90 -11.32
CA ILE A 54 -6.89 0.86 -9.89
C ILE A 54 -8.02 -0.14 -9.61
N GLU A 55 -8.92 -0.36 -10.57
CA GLU A 55 -10.02 -1.32 -10.50
C GLU A 55 -9.54 -2.75 -10.27
N GLU A 56 -8.33 -3.09 -10.73
CA GLU A 56 -7.73 -4.40 -10.51
C GLU A 56 -7.48 -4.70 -9.02
N LEU A 57 -7.44 -3.67 -8.14
CA LEU A 57 -7.32 -3.85 -6.70
C LEU A 57 -8.47 -4.67 -6.10
N GLN A 58 -9.65 -4.69 -6.73
CA GLN A 58 -10.80 -5.49 -6.28
C GLN A 58 -10.53 -7.00 -6.27
N GLN A 59 -9.47 -7.46 -6.93
CA GLN A 59 -9.04 -8.85 -6.93
C GLN A 59 -8.21 -9.25 -5.70
N TYR A 60 -7.86 -8.29 -4.84
CA TYR A 60 -7.02 -8.49 -3.67
C TYR A 60 -7.82 -8.36 -2.39
N ASP A 61 -7.48 -9.19 -1.40
CA ASP A 61 -8.15 -9.22 -0.09
C ASP A 61 -7.61 -8.12 0.85
N ARG A 62 -6.40 -7.62 0.59
CA ARG A 62 -5.73 -6.53 1.34
C ARG A 62 -4.59 -5.92 0.56
N ALA A 63 -4.15 -4.74 0.99
CA ALA A 63 -2.99 -4.06 0.42
C ALA A 63 -1.90 -3.78 1.47
N PHE A 64 -0.65 -3.98 1.10
CA PHE A 64 0.51 -3.47 1.80
C PHE A 64 0.97 -2.20 1.07
N ASN A 65 0.79 -1.03 1.69
CA ASN A 65 1.14 0.24 1.06
C ASN A 65 2.61 0.59 1.31
N VAL A 66 3.40 0.63 0.23
CA VAL A 66 4.82 1.06 0.20
C VAL A 66 5.03 2.15 -0.86
N LEU A 67 3.97 2.84 -1.27
CA LEU A 67 4.08 4.03 -2.12
C LEU A 67 4.71 5.16 -1.31
N HIS A 68 5.65 5.88 -1.91
CA HIS A 68 6.28 7.05 -1.31
C HIS A 68 5.87 8.32 -2.03
N GLY A 69 5.76 9.42 -1.28
CA GLY A 69 5.41 10.72 -1.81
C GLY A 69 3.91 10.89 -2.12
N GLN A 70 3.64 11.87 -2.96
CA GLN A 70 2.27 12.28 -3.32
C GLN A 70 1.50 11.13 -3.96
N GLY A 71 0.23 10.96 -3.58
CA GLY A 71 -0.62 9.85 -3.99
C GLY A 71 -0.51 8.61 -3.10
N GLY A 72 0.66 8.35 -2.51
CA GLY A 72 0.94 7.17 -1.68
C GLY A 72 0.81 7.43 -0.17
N GLU A 73 1.30 8.58 0.28
CA GLU A 73 1.45 8.90 1.71
C GLU A 73 0.49 10.02 2.18
N ASP A 74 -0.25 10.64 1.27
CA ASP A 74 -1.07 11.84 1.49
C ASP A 74 -2.59 11.56 1.63
N GLY A 75 -2.99 10.29 1.69
CA GLY A 75 -4.38 9.88 1.88
C GLY A 75 -5.12 9.53 0.58
N VAL A 76 -4.54 9.76 -0.60
CA VAL A 76 -5.20 9.49 -1.88
C VAL A 76 -5.43 7.99 -2.09
N ILE A 77 -4.38 7.17 -2.09
CA ILE A 77 -4.53 5.72 -2.27
C ILE A 77 -5.30 5.08 -1.11
N GLN A 78 -5.17 5.63 0.10
CA GLN A 78 -5.96 5.22 1.26
C GLN A 78 -7.45 5.41 0.98
N GLY A 79 -7.85 6.56 0.43
CA GLY A 79 -9.25 6.83 0.09
C GLY A 79 -9.82 5.87 -0.97
N VAL A 80 -9.00 5.49 -1.95
CA VAL A 80 -9.34 4.45 -2.92
C VAL A 80 -9.59 3.12 -2.21
N LEU A 81 -8.67 2.68 -1.35
CA LEU A 81 -8.76 1.41 -0.63
C LEU A 81 -9.96 1.36 0.32
N GLU A 82 -10.24 2.45 1.05
CA GLU A 82 -11.46 2.59 1.88
C GLU A 82 -12.73 2.45 1.03
N SER A 83 -12.78 3.11 -0.14
CA SER A 83 -13.93 3.05 -1.05
C SER A 83 -14.17 1.64 -1.57
N LEU A 84 -13.09 0.90 -1.85
CA LEU A 84 -13.14 -0.50 -2.27
C LEU A 84 -13.30 -1.48 -1.10
N LYS A 85 -13.30 -1.00 0.15
CA LYS A 85 -13.32 -1.80 1.39
C LYS A 85 -12.16 -2.80 1.49
N ILE A 86 -11.01 -2.43 0.96
CA ILE A 86 -9.78 -3.23 1.01
C ILE A 86 -8.98 -2.76 2.23
N PRO A 87 -8.76 -3.61 3.26
CA PRO A 87 -7.92 -3.24 4.38
C PRO A 87 -6.47 -3.05 3.95
N TYR A 88 -5.76 -2.09 4.55
CA TYR A 88 -4.39 -1.75 4.20
C TYR A 88 -3.51 -1.41 5.40
N THR A 89 -2.19 -1.46 5.19
CA THR A 89 -1.20 -1.13 6.21
C THR A 89 -1.00 0.38 6.35
N GLY A 90 -0.75 0.82 7.59
CA GLY A 90 -0.36 2.20 7.90
C GLY A 90 -1.52 3.08 8.38
N SER A 91 -1.35 4.38 8.22
CA SER A 91 -2.31 5.40 8.63
C SER A 91 -3.51 5.47 7.69
N GLY A 92 -4.68 5.79 8.24
CA GLY A 92 -5.88 6.07 7.44
C GLY A 92 -5.84 7.44 6.76
N VAL A 93 -6.82 7.71 5.89
CA VAL A 93 -6.92 8.90 5.02
C VAL A 93 -6.55 10.22 5.73
N LEU A 94 -7.24 10.52 6.84
CA LEU A 94 -7.06 11.79 7.54
C LEU A 94 -5.65 11.94 8.11
N ALA A 95 -5.14 10.89 8.76
CA ALA A 95 -3.82 10.92 9.37
C ALA A 95 -2.73 11.09 8.31
N SER A 96 -2.81 10.33 7.21
CA SER A 96 -1.90 10.46 6.06
C SER A 96 -1.90 11.88 5.47
N ALA A 97 -3.08 12.43 5.17
CA ALA A 97 -3.22 13.77 4.63
C ALA A 97 -2.63 14.85 5.55
N LEU A 98 -2.90 14.75 6.85
CA LEU A 98 -2.37 15.71 7.83
C LEU A 98 -0.86 15.61 7.95
N THR A 99 -0.29 14.41 8.00
CA THR A 99 1.16 14.22 8.15
C THR A 99 1.97 14.75 6.97
N MET A 100 1.39 14.73 5.76
CA MET A 100 2.03 15.31 4.57
C MET A 100 1.90 16.84 4.51
N ASP A 101 0.92 17.43 5.21
CA ASP A 101 0.78 18.87 5.35
C ASP A 101 1.58 19.39 6.55
N LYS A 102 2.80 19.88 6.28
CA LYS A 102 3.72 20.38 7.33
C LYS A 102 3.14 21.52 8.15
N LEU A 103 2.28 22.36 7.57
CA LEU A 103 1.68 23.49 8.29
C LEU A 103 0.63 22.97 9.24
N ARG A 104 -0.33 22.18 8.73
CA ARG A 104 -1.44 21.65 9.53
C ARG A 104 -0.95 20.69 10.60
N SER A 105 0.05 19.85 10.30
CA SER A 105 0.68 18.97 11.29
C SER A 105 1.24 19.70 12.51
N LYS A 106 1.64 20.97 12.39
CA LYS A 106 2.17 21.77 13.52
C LYS A 106 1.09 22.49 14.32
N GLN A 107 -0.15 22.48 13.83
CA GLN A 107 -1.29 23.17 14.43
C GLN A 107 -2.19 22.24 15.25
N LEU A 108 -1.94 20.93 15.17
CA LEU A 108 -2.58 19.87 15.95
C LEU A 108 -1.68 19.48 17.12
#